data_AF-A0A9W4L2Q0-F1
#
_entry.id   AF-A0A9W4L2Q0-F1
#
_cell.length_a   1.000
_cell.length_b   1.000
_cell.length_c   1.000
_cell.angle_alpha   90.00
_cell.angle_beta   90.00
_cell.angle_gamma   90.00
#
_symmetry.space_group_name_H-M   'P 1'
#
loop_
_entity.id
_entity.type
_entity.pdbx_description
1 polymer ?
#
loop_
_entity_poly.entity_id
_entity_poly.type
_entity_poly.pdbx_seq_one_letter_code
_entity_poly.pdbx_strand_id
1 'polypeptide(L)'
;MLPTKEQLIQHLTDKMTNKDIAIIYETTFRKIIQLIKKNDLNPIELRKVNKFIVFEHWYNRKVVYVGSGVWYRCRRYKNRRNSEHVHLMEYGKLEYRIVGEYEKVEDARKHEARIIQKYKQLGQAKFNKKMH
;
A
#
# COMPACT_ATOMS: atom_id res chain seq x y z
N MET A 1 10.02 -9.81 19.99
CA MET A 1 11.30 -10.03 19.28
C MET A 1 11.50 -8.88 18.29
N LEU A 2 12.73 -8.40 18.04
CA LEU A 2 12.98 -7.34 17.03
C LEU A 2 13.27 -7.97 15.66
N PRO A 3 13.01 -7.26 14.54
CA PRO A 3 13.31 -7.79 13.22
C PRO A 3 14.81 -7.97 12.99
N THR A 4 15.18 -9.03 12.25
CA THR A 4 16.54 -9.16 11.69
C THR A 4 16.75 -8.18 10.52
N LYS A 5 17.99 -8.07 10.05
CA LYS A 5 18.32 -7.24 8.88
C LYS A 5 17.55 -7.69 7.63
N GLU A 6 17.48 -9.00 7.40
CA GLU A 6 16.81 -9.63 6.26
C GLU A 6 15.30 -9.35 6.31
N GLN A 7 14.71 -9.48 7.50
CA GLN A 7 13.30 -9.13 7.70
C GLN A 7 13.05 -7.64 7.43
N LEU A 8 13.92 -6.74 7.90
CA LEU A 8 13.80 -5.31 7.59
C LEU A 8 13.87 -5.06 6.07
N ILE A 9 14.81 -5.68 5.37
CA ILE A 9 14.94 -5.56 3.91
C ILE A 9 13.66 -6.04 3.23
N GLN A 10 13.12 -7.19 3.64
CA GLN A 10 11.90 -7.75 3.08
C GLN A 10 10.71 -6.81 3.31
N HIS A 11 10.48 -6.37 4.56
CA HIS A 11 9.38 -5.46 4.89
C HIS A 11 9.46 -4.12 4.13
N LEU A 12 10.67 -3.58 3.97
CA LEU A 12 10.89 -2.36 3.19
C LEU A 12 10.63 -2.59 1.70
N THR A 13 11.03 -3.73 1.16
CA THR A 13 10.78 -4.14 -0.23
C THR A 13 9.29 -4.32 -0.50
N ASP A 14 8.57 -4.91 0.46
CA ASP A 14 7.10 -5.06 0.49
C ASP A 14 6.37 -3.73 0.73
N LYS A 15 7.12 -2.62 0.76
CA LYS A 15 6.63 -1.24 0.90
C LYS A 15 5.87 -0.99 2.19
N MET A 16 6.20 -1.72 3.25
CA MET A 16 5.70 -1.40 4.58
C MET A 16 6.27 -0.07 5.07
N THR A 17 5.44 0.71 5.75
CA THR A 17 5.91 1.87 6.51
C THR A 17 6.62 1.40 7.77
N ASN A 18 7.47 2.24 8.36
CA ASN A 18 8.07 1.91 9.64
C ASN A 18 7.03 1.70 10.75
N LYS A 19 5.82 2.28 10.63
CA LYS A 19 4.71 2.08 11.57
C LYS A 19 4.12 0.67 11.44
N ASP A 20 3.95 0.19 10.21
CA ASP A 20 3.46 -1.17 9.95
C ASP A 20 4.42 -2.20 10.53
N ILE A 21 5.73 -2.03 10.28
CA ILE A 21 6.78 -2.89 10.84
C ILE A 21 6.75 -2.81 12.37
N ALA A 22 6.62 -1.62 12.95
CA ALA A 22 6.57 -1.46 14.40
C ALA A 22 5.41 -2.24 15.04
N ILE A 23 4.25 -2.27 14.39
CA ILE A 23 3.07 -3.02 14.86
C ILE A 23 3.36 -4.53 14.86
N ILE A 24 3.96 -5.07 13.79
CA ILE A 24 4.27 -6.51 13.67
C ILE A 24 5.19 -6.99 14.79
N TYR A 25 6.16 -6.17 15.18
CA TYR A 25 7.17 -6.53 16.20
C TYR A 25 6.86 -5.94 17.57
N GLU A 26 5.64 -5.44 17.78
CA GLU A 26 5.17 -4.84 19.05
C GLU A 26 6.19 -3.83 19.62
N THR A 27 6.71 -2.97 18.74
CA THR A 27 7.75 -1.99 19.07
C THR A 27 7.36 -0.59 18.62
N THR A 28 8.29 0.36 18.72
CA THR A 28 8.04 1.74 18.35
C THR A 28 8.57 2.07 16.95
N PHE A 29 7.91 3.01 16.28
CA PHE A 29 8.39 3.61 15.03
C PHE A 29 9.84 4.10 15.15
N ARG A 30 10.19 4.71 16.30
CA ARG A 30 11.55 5.20 16.58
C ARG A 30 12.56 4.06 16.64
N LYS A 31 12.19 2.92 17.20
CA LYS A 31 13.05 1.72 17.23
C LYS A 31 13.31 1.17 15.84
N ILE A 32 12.29 1.12 14.97
CA ILE A 32 12.47 0.69 13.57
C ILE A 32 13.44 1.62 12.82
N ILE A 33 13.33 2.94 13.01
CA ILE A 33 14.31 3.89 12.43
C ILE A 33 15.73 3.59 12.91
N GLN A 34 15.91 3.36 14.22
CA GLN A 34 17.23 3.04 14.77
C GLN A 34 17.80 1.75 14.17
N LEU A 35 16.97 0.71 14.00
CA LEU A 35 17.41 -0.56 13.42
C LEU A 35 17.77 -0.42 11.94
N ILE A 36 17.01 0.36 11.17
CA ILE A 36 17.33 0.68 9.76
C ILE A 36 18.70 1.36 9.68
N LYS A 37 18.94 2.39 10.51
CA LYS A 37 20.22 3.10 10.54
C LYS A 37 21.38 2.20 10.99
N LYS A 38 21.16 1.38 12.02
CA LYS A 38 22.17 0.45 12.55
C LYS A 38 22.63 -0.56 11.48
N ASN A 39 21.73 -0.96 10.58
CA ASN A 39 22.01 -1.93 9.51
C ASN A 39 22.41 -1.27 8.18
N ASP A 40 22.59 0.06 8.16
CA ASP A 40 22.94 0.85 6.97
C ASP A 40 21.99 0.60 5.78
N LEU A 41 20.69 0.50 6.06
CA LEU A 41 19.68 0.27 5.04
C LEU A 41 19.15 1.60 4.49
N ASN A 42 19.00 1.70 3.17
CA ASN A 42 18.35 2.83 2.51
C ASN A 42 16.86 2.54 2.24
N PRO A 43 15.91 3.10 3.02
CA PRO A 43 14.50 2.81 2.83
C PRO A 43 13.91 3.42 1.56
N ILE A 44 14.54 4.47 1.01
CA ILE A 44 14.09 5.14 -0.22
C ILE A 44 14.27 4.19 -1.39
N GLU A 45 15.45 3.57 -1.48
CA GLU A 45 15.80 2.59 -2.51
C GLU A 45 15.00 1.30 -2.35
N LEU A 46 14.99 0.70 -1.15
CA LEU A 46 14.29 -0.56 -0.90
C LEU A 46 12.79 -0.46 -1.19
N ARG A 47 12.14 0.65 -0.77
CA ARG A 47 10.73 0.90 -1.09
C ARG A 47 10.50 1.30 -2.54
N LYS A 48 11.55 1.74 -3.25
CA LYS A 48 11.47 2.35 -4.59
C LYS A 48 10.47 3.50 -4.61
N VAL A 49 10.63 4.46 -3.71
CA VAL A 49 9.61 5.49 -3.41
C VAL A 49 9.22 6.36 -4.62
N ASN A 50 10.10 6.46 -5.62
CA ASN A 50 9.88 7.24 -6.84
C ASN A 50 9.06 6.49 -7.91
N LYS A 51 8.84 5.18 -7.74
CA LYS A 51 8.03 4.41 -8.67
C LYS A 51 6.54 4.60 -8.40
N PHE A 52 5.75 4.51 -9.46
CA PHE A 52 4.31 4.38 -9.36
C PHE A 52 3.94 2.94 -9.05
N ILE A 53 2.99 2.76 -8.15
CA ILE A 53 2.41 1.47 -7.80
C ILE A 53 0.95 1.44 -8.22
N VAL A 54 0.48 0.24 -8.55
CA VAL A 54 -0.95 -0.08 -8.57
C VAL A 54 -1.23 -0.94 -7.36
N PHE A 55 -2.30 -0.62 -6.64
CA PHE A 55 -2.63 -1.27 -5.38
C PHE A 55 -4.12 -1.55 -5.27
N GLU A 56 -4.43 -2.58 -4.50
CA GLU A 56 -5.76 -3.03 -4.17
C GLU A 56 -6.00 -2.86 -2.67
N HIS A 57 -7.22 -2.47 -2.32
CA HIS A 57 -7.75 -2.55 -0.97
C HIS A 57 -8.74 -3.68 -0.89
N TRP A 58 -8.52 -4.54 0.10
CA TRP A 58 -9.31 -5.73 0.34
C TRP A 58 -10.07 -5.58 1.66
N TYR A 59 -11.33 -5.95 1.65
CA TYR A 59 -12.19 -6.03 2.82
C TYR A 59 -13.06 -7.28 2.70
N ASN A 60 -13.09 -8.11 3.74
CA ASN A 60 -13.84 -9.38 3.76
C ASN A 60 -13.57 -10.25 2.51
N ARG A 61 -12.28 -10.41 2.16
CA ARG A 61 -11.81 -11.18 0.99
C ARG A 61 -12.32 -10.69 -0.38
N LYS A 62 -12.82 -9.44 -0.46
CA LYS A 62 -13.24 -8.80 -1.71
C LYS A 62 -12.41 -7.54 -1.97
N VAL A 63 -12.11 -7.29 -3.23
CA VAL A 63 -11.53 -6.00 -3.62
C VAL A 63 -12.61 -4.94 -3.53
N VAL A 64 -12.38 -3.94 -2.69
CA VAL A 64 -13.33 -2.82 -2.52
C VAL A 64 -12.86 -1.56 -3.22
N TYR A 65 -11.56 -1.42 -3.43
CA TYR A 65 -10.97 -0.29 -4.13
C TYR A 65 -9.67 -0.69 -4.84
N VAL A 66 -9.43 -0.12 -6.02
CA VAL A 66 -8.15 -0.18 -6.73
C VAL A 66 -7.68 1.23 -7.03
N GLY A 67 -6.39 1.50 -6.89
CA GLY A 67 -5.81 2.81 -7.15
C GLY A 67 -4.40 2.73 -7.69
N SER A 68 -3.91 3.85 -8.22
CA SER A 68 -2.50 4.02 -8.58
C SER A 68 -1.88 5.30 -7.99
N GLY A 69 -0.56 5.28 -7.84
CA GLY A 69 0.25 6.45 -7.47
C GLY A 69 1.57 6.09 -6.80
N VAL A 70 2.25 7.06 -6.20
CA VAL A 70 3.50 6.81 -5.45
C VAL A 70 3.28 5.90 -4.23
N TRP A 71 4.36 5.29 -3.73
CA TRP A 71 4.32 4.17 -2.77
C TRP A 71 3.40 4.35 -1.55
N TYR A 72 3.30 5.55 -0.98
CA TYR A 72 2.51 5.81 0.24
C TYR A 72 1.02 6.12 -0.04
N ARG A 73 0.64 6.29 -1.32
CA ARG A 73 -0.70 6.78 -1.70
C ARG A 73 -1.79 5.78 -1.34
N CYS A 74 -1.48 4.48 -1.30
CA CYS A 74 -2.41 3.45 -0.85
C CYS A 74 -2.96 3.74 0.56
N ARG A 75 -2.14 4.29 1.45
CA ARG A 75 -2.49 4.55 2.87
C ARG A 75 -3.07 5.95 3.12
N ARG A 76 -3.16 6.82 2.11
CA ARG A 76 -3.74 8.18 2.26
C ARG A 76 -5.26 8.13 2.14
N TYR A 77 -5.97 8.48 3.22
CA TYR A 77 -7.43 8.48 3.27
C TYR A 77 -8.07 9.88 3.25
N LYS A 78 -7.36 10.93 3.72
CA LYS A 78 -7.91 12.29 3.90
C LYS A 78 -8.53 12.93 2.65
N ASN A 79 -8.13 12.51 1.44
CA ASN A 79 -8.61 13.08 0.18
C ASN A 79 -9.67 12.20 -0.51
N ARG A 80 -10.20 11.17 0.16
CA ARG A 80 -11.16 10.22 -0.43
C ARG A 80 -12.59 10.70 -0.20
N ARG A 81 -13.43 10.48 -1.20
CA ARG A 81 -14.82 11.00 -1.24
C ARG A 81 -15.87 10.04 -0.65
N ASN A 82 -15.47 8.82 -0.30
CA ASN A 82 -16.38 7.81 0.26
C ASN A 82 -16.09 7.62 1.75
N SER A 83 -17.06 7.94 2.60
CA SER A 83 -16.94 7.91 4.07
C SER A 83 -16.73 6.50 4.62
N GLU A 84 -17.40 5.49 4.06
CA GLU A 84 -17.20 4.08 4.43
C GLU A 84 -15.75 3.65 4.14
N HIS A 85 -15.23 4.01 2.96
CA HIS A 85 -13.87 3.68 2.58
C HIS A 85 -12.83 4.37 3.47
N VAL A 86 -13.08 5.64 3.81
CA VAL A 86 -12.25 6.41 4.78
C VAL A 86 -12.25 5.72 6.15
N HIS A 87 -13.42 5.36 6.67
CA HIS A 87 -13.54 4.71 7.96
C HIS A 87 -12.79 3.36 7.99
N LEU A 88 -12.94 2.52 6.96
CA LEU A 88 -12.21 1.26 6.89
C LEU A 88 -10.68 1.44 6.87
N MET A 89 -10.19 2.48 6.21
CA MET A 89 -8.75 2.81 6.20
C MET A 89 -8.27 3.32 7.56
N GLU A 90 -9.01 4.24 8.18
CA GLU A 90 -8.66 4.87 9.46
C GLU A 90 -8.56 3.84 10.59
N TYR A 91 -9.50 2.89 10.63
CA TYR A 91 -9.51 1.81 11.62
C TYR A 91 -8.65 0.60 11.22
N GLY A 92 -7.87 0.69 10.13
CA GLY A 92 -6.95 -0.36 9.71
C GLY A 92 -7.64 -1.68 9.32
N LYS A 93 -8.91 -1.64 8.89
CA LYS A 93 -9.70 -2.82 8.53
C LYS A 93 -9.46 -3.33 7.10
N LEU A 94 -8.61 -2.64 6.34
CA LEU A 94 -8.29 -3.00 4.96
C LEU A 94 -6.95 -3.70 4.87
N GLU A 95 -6.91 -4.77 4.10
CA GLU A 95 -5.67 -5.34 3.60
C GLU A 95 -5.22 -4.56 2.35
N TYR A 96 -3.93 -4.24 2.29
CA TYR A 96 -3.31 -3.55 1.16
C TYR A 96 -2.48 -4.53 0.36
N ARG A 97 -2.69 -4.59 -0.96
CA ARG A 97 -1.87 -5.41 -1.87
C ARG A 97 -1.32 -4.56 -2.99
N ILE A 98 -0.03 -4.66 -3.26
CA ILE A 98 0.60 -4.04 -4.41
C ILE A 98 0.60 -5.06 -5.54
N VAL A 99 0.07 -4.67 -6.70
CA VAL A 99 -0.13 -5.56 -7.85
C VAL A 99 0.68 -5.15 -9.07
N GLY A 100 1.41 -4.04 -8.99
CA GLY A 100 2.37 -3.66 -10.01
C GLY A 100 3.21 -2.45 -9.61
N GLU A 101 4.40 -2.37 -10.18
CA GLU A 101 5.33 -1.23 -10.07
C GLU A 101 5.67 -0.72 -11.47
N TYR A 102 5.74 0.60 -11.63
CA TYR A 102 5.90 1.28 -12.91
C TYR A 102 6.80 2.50 -12.76
N GLU A 103 7.63 2.77 -13.77
CA GLU A 103 8.39 4.02 -13.85
C GLU A 103 7.51 5.18 -14.31
N LYS A 104 6.51 4.90 -15.16
CA LYS A 104 5.63 5.90 -15.77
C LYS A 104 4.23 5.84 -15.19
N VAL A 105 3.63 7.00 -14.95
CA VAL A 105 2.27 7.10 -14.38
C VAL A 105 1.21 6.59 -15.36
N GLU A 106 1.45 6.73 -16.66
CA GLU A 106 0.54 6.30 -17.73
C GLU A 106 0.38 4.78 -17.70
N ASP A 107 1.46 4.03 -17.51
CA ASP A 107 1.44 2.57 -17.46
C ASP A 107 0.72 2.06 -16.20
N ALA A 108 0.98 2.71 -15.06
CA ALA A 108 0.25 2.43 -13.83
C ALA A 108 -1.26 2.68 -13.99
N ARG A 109 -1.66 3.79 -14.61
CA ARG A 109 -3.08 4.12 -14.86
C ARG A 109 -3.75 3.15 -15.84
N LYS A 110 -3.05 2.74 -16.90
CA LYS A 110 -3.55 1.71 -17.83
C LYS A 110 -3.79 0.37 -17.12
N HIS A 111 -2.89 -0.03 -16.23
CA HIS A 111 -3.07 -1.25 -15.45
C HIS A 111 -4.20 -1.11 -14.41
N GLU A 112 -4.25 0.00 -13.69
CA GLU A 112 -5.34 0.34 -12.76
C GLU A 112 -6.71 0.22 -13.45
N ALA A 113 -6.88 0.84 -14.62
CA ALA A 113 -8.14 0.80 -15.37
C ALA A 113 -8.55 -0.64 -15.74
N ARG A 114 -7.61 -1.46 -16.23
CA ARG A 114 -7.84 -2.87 -16.55
C ARG A 114 -8.30 -3.67 -15.33
N ILE A 115 -7.64 -3.48 -14.19
CA ILE A 115 -7.99 -4.18 -12.94
C ILE A 115 -9.37 -3.74 -12.44
N ILE A 116 -9.67 -2.43 -12.47
CA ILE A 116 -10.99 -1.90 -12.07
C ILE A 116 -12.09 -2.54 -12.93
N GLN A 117 -11.90 -2.60 -14.25
CA GLN A 117 -12.86 -3.21 -15.16
C GLN A 117 -13.11 -4.68 -14.82
N LYS A 118 -12.02 -5.45 -14.61
CA LYS A 118 -12.08 -6.86 -14.21
C LYS A 118 -12.88 -7.06 -12.92
N TYR A 119 -12.58 -6.29 -11.86
CA TYR A 119 -13.30 -6.45 -10.59
C TYR A 119 -14.74 -5.97 -10.64
N LYS A 120 -15.05 -4.93 -11.42
CA LYS A 120 -16.44 -4.48 -11.59
C LYS A 120 -17.32 -5.52 -12.27
N GLN A 121 -16.78 -6.26 -13.24
CA GLN A 121 -17.50 -7.39 -13.85
C GLN A 121 -17.84 -8.49 -12.83
N LEU A 122 -17.05 -8.60 -11.75
CA LEU A 122 -17.28 -9.53 -10.64
C LEU A 122 -18.14 -8.94 -9.50
N GLY A 123 -18.73 -7.75 -9.70
CA GLY A 123 -19.47 -7.05 -8.64
C GLY A 123 -18.59 -6.51 -7.50
N GLN A 124 -17.29 -6.37 -7.73
CA GLN A 124 -16.30 -5.86 -6.78
C GLN A 124 -15.89 -4.41 -7.13
N ALA A 125 -14.88 -3.87 -6.42
CA ALA A 125 -14.39 -2.51 -6.55
C ALA A 125 -15.47 -1.44 -6.29
N LYS A 126 -16.34 -1.67 -5.29
CA LYS A 126 -17.50 -0.83 -4.97
C LYS A 126 -17.19 0.66 -4.72
N PHE A 127 -15.97 0.98 -4.28
CA PHE A 127 -15.56 2.36 -4.00
C PHE A 127 -14.91 3.06 -5.20
N ASN A 128 -14.61 2.34 -6.28
CA ASN A 128 -14.17 2.97 -7.52
C ASN A 128 -15.37 3.62 -8.21
N LYS A 129 -15.26 4.92 -8.53
CA LYS A 129 -16.28 5.65 -9.31
C LYS A 129 -16.66 4.86 -10.57
N LYS A 130 -17.93 4.92 -11.00
CA LYS A 130 -18.34 4.39 -12.31
C LYS A 130 -17.41 4.98 -13.37
N MET A 131 -16.75 4.11 -14.12
CA MET A 131 -16.05 4.54 -15.33
C MET A 131 -17.18 4.64 -16.34
N HIS A 132 -17.44 5.87 -16.78
CA HIS A 132 -18.37 6.12 -17.89
C HIS A 132 -17.70 5.71 -19.20
#